data_AF-K1TEQ5-F1
#
_entry.id   AF-K1TEQ5-F1
#
_cell.length_a   1.000
_cell.length_b   1.000
_cell.length_c   1.000
_cell.angle_alpha   90.00
_cell.angle_beta   90.00
_cell.angle_gamma   90.00
#
_symmetry.space_group_name_H-M   'P 1'
#
loop_
_entity.id
_entity.type
_entity.pdbx_description
1 polymer ?
#
loop_
_entity_poly.entity_id
_entity_poly.type
_entity_poly.pdbx_seq_one_letter_code
_entity_poly.pdbx_strand_id
1 'polypeptide(L)'
;DAINMSEVVVTGYGRTVTKDKLTAAISKVSSDVLEKGVRSNALTALAGTVTGVRIASTTGQPGAAPSIVIRGGAALDGTGSPLYVIDGVQREDMNDINANDIESIEILKDAAATALYGARANAGVVLVTTKRGRVGRVEISFKANVGLNYLRKTNEFLEADDYLYYLRLASYRSGNIAALSAAGPFGTGNVLSADGNKSAEGVYSPMFLSDENAYLLKQGYKSMIDPITGKTIIYSEFTASDASVRDLALTQDYNISASGGNDRGRYYASLGYYDESGF
;
A
#
# COMPACT_ATOMS: atom_id res chain seq x y z
N ASP A 1 -3.32 -45.09 6.76
CA ASP A 1 -3.77 -44.97 5.37
C ASP A 1 -4.33 -43.59 5.07
N ALA A 2 -3.56 -42.79 4.35
CA ALA A 2 -3.97 -41.49 3.85
C ALA A 2 -4.74 -41.70 2.53
N ILE A 3 -6.07 -41.62 2.59
CA ILE A 3 -6.90 -41.57 1.39
C ILE A 3 -6.57 -40.25 0.69
N ASN A 4 -5.99 -40.33 -0.51
CA ASN A 4 -5.76 -39.21 -1.42
C ASN A 4 -7.05 -38.42 -1.60
N MET A 5 -7.22 -37.31 -0.87
CA MET A 5 -8.27 -36.35 -1.15
C MET A 5 -7.87 -35.56 -2.40
N SER A 6 -8.45 -35.93 -3.54
CA SER A 6 -8.26 -35.19 -4.79
C SER A 6 -8.69 -33.74 -4.60
N GLU A 7 -7.77 -32.81 -4.84
CA GLU A 7 -8.04 -31.38 -4.75
C GLU A 7 -9.07 -31.00 -5.84
N VAL A 8 -10.22 -30.50 -5.39
CA VAL A 8 -11.32 -30.09 -6.26
C VAL A 8 -11.17 -28.61 -6.58
N VAL A 9 -11.27 -28.27 -7.87
CA VAL A 9 -11.19 -26.91 -8.40
C VAL A 9 -12.54 -26.55 -8.99
N VAL A 10 -13.04 -25.36 -8.66
CA VAL A 10 -14.25 -24.84 -9.30
C VAL A 10 -13.87 -24.28 -10.67
N THR A 11 -14.55 -24.74 -11.70
CA THR A 11 -14.52 -24.12 -13.04
C THR A 11 -15.88 -23.51 -13.33
N GLY A 12 -15.94 -22.60 -14.31
CA GLY A 12 -17.09 -21.74 -14.56
C GLY A 12 -18.46 -22.44 -14.51
N TYR A 13 -19.46 -21.68 -14.06
CA TYR A 13 -20.84 -22.13 -13.81
C TYR A 13 -20.97 -23.23 -12.72
N GLY A 14 -20.06 -23.27 -11.74
CA GLY A 14 -20.18 -24.13 -10.56
C GLY A 14 -19.82 -25.60 -10.80
N ARG A 15 -19.14 -25.91 -11.92
CA ARG A 15 -18.71 -27.27 -12.22
C ARG A 15 -17.37 -27.55 -11.55
N THR A 16 -17.39 -28.42 -10.56
CA THR A 16 -16.19 -28.88 -9.87
C THR A 16 -15.48 -29.96 -10.67
N VAL A 17 -14.21 -29.75 -11.00
CA VAL A 17 -13.35 -30.75 -11.64
C VAL A 17 -12.19 -31.05 -10.72
N THR A 18 -11.78 -32.31 -10.68
CA THR A 18 -10.58 -32.72 -9.95
C THR A 18 -9.34 -32.23 -10.70
N LYS A 19 -8.32 -31.78 -9.96
CA LYS A 19 -7.10 -31.16 -10.52
C LYS A 19 -6.37 -32.03 -11.54
N ASP A 20 -6.47 -33.34 -11.41
CA ASP A 20 -5.91 -34.37 -12.29
C ASP A 20 -6.59 -34.47 -13.67
N LYS A 21 -7.82 -33.98 -13.81
CA LYS A 21 -8.58 -33.99 -15.08
C LYS A 21 -8.54 -32.65 -15.83
N LEU A 22 -7.82 -31.68 -15.29
CA LEU A 22 -7.71 -30.34 -15.87
C LEU A 22 -6.54 -30.28 -16.85
N THR A 23 -6.86 -30.07 -18.13
CA THR A 23 -5.89 -29.82 -19.20
C THR A 23 -5.50 -28.34 -19.35
N ALA A 24 -6.15 -27.45 -18.60
CA ALA A 24 -5.96 -26.00 -18.69
C ALA A 24 -5.14 -25.46 -17.52
N ALA A 25 -4.35 -24.38 -17.72
CA ALA A 25 -3.56 -23.80 -16.63
C ALA A 25 -4.44 -23.03 -15.65
N ILE A 26 -4.75 -23.67 -14.52
CA ILE A 26 -5.45 -23.09 -13.38
C ILE A 26 -4.53 -23.17 -12.16
N SER A 27 -4.47 -22.09 -11.38
CA SER A 27 -3.80 -22.09 -10.08
C SER A 27 -4.81 -21.80 -8.98
N LYS A 28 -4.86 -22.69 -7.98
CA LYS A 28 -5.70 -22.54 -6.81
C LYS A 28 -4.87 -22.06 -5.64
N VAL A 29 -5.39 -21.07 -4.91
CA VAL A 29 -4.85 -20.64 -3.62
C VAL A 29 -5.92 -20.88 -2.55
N SER A 30 -5.52 -21.57 -1.48
CA SER A 30 -6.36 -21.89 -0.33
C SER A 30 -6.45 -20.73 0.66
N SER A 31 -7.49 -20.75 1.50
CA SER A 31 -7.70 -19.75 2.55
C SER A 31 -6.53 -19.60 3.51
N ASP A 32 -5.75 -20.65 3.78
CA ASP A 32 -4.60 -20.59 4.71
C ASP A 32 -3.54 -19.56 4.32
N VAL A 33 -3.41 -19.29 3.02
CA VAL A 33 -2.51 -18.27 2.50
C VAL A 33 -3.11 -16.87 2.67
N LEU A 34 -4.43 -16.76 2.51
CA LEU A 34 -5.19 -15.50 2.64
C LEU A 34 -5.29 -15.04 4.10
N GLU A 35 -5.32 -15.97 5.04
CA GLU A 35 -5.49 -15.68 6.47
C GLU A 35 -4.19 -15.25 7.16
N LYS A 36 -3.03 -15.37 6.48
CA LYS A 36 -1.71 -15.02 7.01
C LYS A 36 -1.39 -13.53 6.83
N GLY A 37 -1.40 -12.82 7.95
CA GLY A 37 -0.99 -11.41 8.06
C GLY A 37 -2.17 -10.44 8.12
N VAL A 38 -1.89 -9.22 8.56
CA VAL A 38 -2.86 -8.11 8.56
C VAL A 38 -2.74 -7.43 7.20
N ARG A 39 -3.75 -7.59 6.34
CA ARG A 39 -3.79 -7.04 4.98
C ARG A 39 -5.18 -6.51 4.69
N SER A 40 -5.29 -5.31 4.14
CA SER A 40 -6.56 -4.71 3.70
C SER A 40 -7.20 -5.45 2.52
N ASN A 41 -6.42 -6.19 1.74
CA ASN A 41 -6.91 -6.81 0.50
C ASN A 41 -6.36 -8.23 0.32
N ALA A 42 -7.26 -9.20 0.10
CA ALA A 42 -6.93 -10.62 -0.07
C ALA A 42 -6.02 -10.88 -1.28
N LEU A 43 -6.06 -10.04 -2.32
CA LEU A 43 -5.21 -10.16 -3.50
C LEU A 43 -3.73 -9.94 -3.18
N THR A 44 -3.42 -9.11 -2.18
CA THR A 44 -2.02 -8.89 -1.78
C THR A 44 -1.37 -10.16 -1.20
N ALA A 45 -2.16 -11.02 -0.56
CA ALA A 45 -1.70 -12.30 -0.03
C ALA A 45 -1.32 -13.30 -1.14
N LEU A 46 -1.83 -13.09 -2.36
CA LEU A 46 -1.50 -13.93 -3.50
C LEU A 46 -0.12 -13.61 -4.11
N ALA A 47 0.48 -12.47 -3.73
CA ALA A 47 1.75 -12.02 -4.30
C ALA A 47 2.86 -13.05 -4.03
N GLY A 48 3.49 -13.56 -5.11
CA GLY A 48 4.55 -14.56 -5.02
C GLY A 48 4.09 -15.99 -4.75
N THR A 49 2.78 -16.23 -4.57
CA THR A 49 2.23 -17.57 -4.30
C THR A 49 1.78 -18.29 -5.57
N VAL A 50 1.51 -17.53 -6.65
CA VAL A 50 1.07 -18.05 -7.95
C VAL A 50 2.04 -17.65 -9.05
N THR A 51 2.49 -18.63 -9.84
CA THR A 51 3.39 -18.39 -10.98
C THR A 51 2.69 -17.66 -12.12
N GLY A 52 3.39 -16.77 -12.82
CA GLY A 52 2.84 -16.06 -13.98
C GLY A 52 1.71 -15.08 -13.64
N VAL A 53 1.59 -14.68 -12.37
CA VAL A 53 0.70 -13.63 -11.89
C VAL A 53 1.56 -12.57 -11.23
N ARG A 54 1.46 -11.33 -11.70
CA ARG A 54 2.11 -10.17 -11.10
C ARG A 54 1.07 -9.40 -10.32
N ILE A 55 1.32 -9.22 -9.04
CA ILE A 55 0.48 -8.41 -8.15
C ILE A 55 1.34 -7.27 -7.67
N ALA A 56 0.90 -6.04 -7.92
CA ALA A 56 1.63 -4.85 -7.57
C ALA A 56 0.71 -3.85 -6.89
N SER A 57 1.04 -3.49 -5.65
CA SER A 57 0.47 -2.31 -5.00
C SER A 57 1.10 -1.08 -5.63
N THR A 58 0.27 -0.22 -6.24
CA THR A 58 0.71 1.02 -6.89
C THR A 58 0.76 2.19 -5.91
N THR A 59 0.05 2.09 -4.79
CA THR A 59 0.00 3.10 -3.73
C THR A 59 0.11 2.44 -2.35
N GLY A 60 0.48 3.25 -1.34
CA GLY A 60 0.39 2.88 0.07
C GLY A 60 -0.92 3.34 0.71
N GLN A 61 -1.93 3.69 -0.09
CA GLN A 61 -3.20 4.15 0.42
C GLN A 61 -3.97 2.97 1.04
N PRO A 62 -4.44 3.09 2.30
CA PRO A 62 -5.30 2.09 2.91
C PRO A 62 -6.51 1.74 2.04
N GLY A 63 -6.80 0.45 1.90
CA GLY A 63 -7.92 -0.06 1.11
C GLY A 63 -7.75 0.02 -0.42
N ALA A 64 -6.62 0.52 -0.94
CA ALA A 64 -6.39 0.54 -2.38
C ALA A 64 -6.22 -0.89 -2.94
N ALA A 65 -6.91 -1.18 -4.04
CA ALA A 65 -6.79 -2.45 -4.74
C ALA A 65 -5.38 -2.59 -5.36
N PRO A 66 -4.71 -3.73 -5.20
CA PRO A 66 -3.50 -3.99 -5.96
C PRO A 66 -3.85 -4.24 -7.44
N SER A 67 -2.95 -3.84 -8.33
CA SER A 67 -3.04 -4.21 -9.74
C SER A 67 -2.67 -5.68 -9.90
N ILE A 68 -3.50 -6.45 -10.60
CA ILE A 68 -3.22 -7.83 -10.99
C ILE A 68 -3.03 -7.90 -12.49
N VAL A 69 -1.94 -8.53 -12.90
CA VAL A 69 -1.63 -8.83 -14.29
C VAL A 69 -1.31 -10.31 -14.41
N ILE A 70 -2.11 -11.04 -15.21
CA ILE A 70 -1.90 -12.45 -15.50
C ILE A 70 -1.15 -12.57 -16.82
N ARG A 71 -0.01 -13.28 -16.80
CA ARG A 71 0.84 -13.56 -17.98
C ARG A 71 1.20 -12.34 -18.85
N GLY A 72 1.44 -11.19 -18.22
CA GLY A 72 1.91 -9.98 -18.91
C GLY A 72 0.82 -9.06 -19.44
N GLY A 73 -0.47 -9.37 -19.22
CA GLY A 73 -1.58 -8.51 -19.59
C GLY A 73 -2.07 -8.75 -21.01
N ALA A 74 -3.24 -8.21 -21.33
CA ALA A 74 -3.87 -8.36 -22.64
C ALA A 74 -3.61 -7.17 -23.59
N ALA A 75 -3.16 -6.03 -23.06
CA ALA A 75 -2.85 -4.85 -23.83
C ALA A 75 -1.35 -4.78 -24.19
N LEU A 76 -1.05 -4.05 -25.28
CA LEU A 76 0.32 -3.89 -25.80
C LEU A 76 1.26 -3.17 -24.83
N ASP A 77 0.71 -2.37 -23.93
CA ASP A 77 1.42 -1.69 -22.84
C ASP A 77 1.57 -2.57 -21.58
N GLY A 78 1.14 -3.84 -21.65
CA GLY A 78 1.16 -4.78 -20.54
C GLY A 78 0.07 -4.52 -19.48
N THR A 79 -0.88 -3.63 -19.76
CA THR A 79 -2.05 -3.41 -18.90
C THR A 79 -3.19 -4.38 -19.23
N GLY A 80 -4.22 -4.38 -18.39
CA GLY A 80 -5.37 -5.26 -18.52
C GLY A 80 -5.65 -5.97 -17.20
N SER A 81 -6.73 -5.55 -16.54
CA SER A 81 -7.22 -6.19 -15.33
C SER A 81 -7.93 -7.50 -15.71
N PRO A 82 -7.74 -8.58 -14.93
CA PRO A 82 -8.51 -9.79 -15.12
C PRO A 82 -9.99 -9.55 -14.81
N LEU A 83 -10.85 -10.43 -15.33
CA LEU A 83 -12.24 -10.48 -14.90
C LEU A 83 -12.32 -11.12 -13.51
N TYR A 84 -12.99 -10.46 -12.56
CA TYR A 84 -13.30 -11.06 -11.26
C TYR A 84 -14.66 -11.75 -11.32
N VAL A 85 -14.73 -12.97 -10.79
CA VAL A 85 -15.98 -13.73 -10.68
C VAL A 85 -16.10 -14.24 -9.26
N ILE A 86 -17.10 -13.76 -8.53
CA ILE A 86 -17.35 -14.17 -7.14
C ILE A 86 -18.65 -14.95 -7.09
N ASP A 87 -18.58 -16.23 -6.69
CA ASP A 87 -19.72 -17.17 -6.66
C ASP A 87 -20.56 -17.18 -7.95
N GLY A 88 -19.90 -16.97 -9.09
CA GLY A 88 -20.53 -16.94 -10.41
C GLY A 88 -21.01 -15.57 -10.90
N VAL A 89 -20.91 -14.52 -10.07
CA VAL A 89 -21.26 -13.14 -10.44
C VAL A 89 -19.99 -12.39 -10.88
N GLN A 90 -20.06 -11.74 -12.05
CA GLN A 90 -18.94 -10.93 -12.57
C GLN A 90 -18.86 -9.59 -11.83
N ARG A 91 -17.64 -9.18 -11.49
CA ARG A 91 -17.31 -7.90 -10.83
C ARG A 91 -16.10 -7.24 -11.51
N GLU A 92 -15.98 -5.94 -11.34
CA GLU A 92 -14.84 -5.16 -11.83
C GLU A 92 -13.66 -5.16 -10.85
N ASP A 93 -13.95 -5.31 -9.55
CA ASP A 93 -12.95 -5.41 -8.48
C ASP A 93 -13.38 -6.41 -7.38
N MET A 94 -12.58 -6.48 -6.32
CA MET A 94 -12.77 -7.37 -5.17
C MET A 94 -12.59 -6.61 -3.83
N ASN A 95 -12.77 -5.30 -3.82
CA ASN A 95 -12.48 -4.46 -2.65
C ASN A 95 -13.57 -4.54 -1.57
N ASP A 96 -14.79 -4.93 -1.96
CA ASP A 96 -15.96 -5.03 -1.09
C ASP A 96 -16.12 -6.39 -0.41
N ILE A 97 -15.15 -7.31 -0.61
CA ILE A 97 -15.21 -8.67 -0.06
C ILE A 97 -14.23 -8.82 1.09
N ASN A 98 -14.78 -9.32 2.21
CA ASN A 98 -14.00 -9.72 3.36
C ASN A 98 -13.12 -10.94 3.02
N ALA A 99 -11.81 -10.78 3.14
CA ALA A 99 -10.83 -11.85 2.89
C ALA A 99 -11.10 -13.11 3.73
N ASN A 100 -11.63 -12.96 4.95
CA ASN A 100 -11.90 -14.08 5.86
C ASN A 100 -13.09 -14.94 5.41
N ASP A 101 -13.91 -14.45 4.48
CA ASP A 101 -15.03 -15.18 3.90
C ASP A 101 -14.68 -15.93 2.62
N ILE A 102 -13.44 -15.77 2.12
CA ILE A 102 -12.97 -16.47 0.94
C ILE A 102 -12.53 -17.89 1.32
N GLU A 103 -13.09 -18.89 0.63
CA GLU A 103 -12.68 -20.29 0.74
C GLU A 103 -11.50 -20.60 -0.20
N SER A 104 -11.59 -20.14 -1.44
CA SER A 104 -10.52 -20.30 -2.42
C SER A 104 -10.53 -19.22 -3.50
N ILE A 105 -9.35 -19.01 -4.08
CA ILE A 105 -9.17 -18.19 -5.28
C ILE A 105 -8.56 -19.07 -6.37
N GLU A 106 -9.25 -19.21 -7.49
CA GLU A 106 -8.78 -19.87 -8.70
C GLU A 106 -8.42 -18.84 -9.76
N ILE A 107 -7.18 -18.89 -10.25
CA ILE A 107 -6.70 -18.02 -11.32
C ILE A 107 -6.64 -18.82 -12.62
N LEU A 108 -7.50 -18.46 -13.57
CA LEU A 108 -7.57 -19.05 -14.90
C LEU A 108 -6.69 -18.24 -15.86
N LYS A 109 -5.63 -18.87 -16.38
CA LYS A 109 -4.54 -18.17 -17.10
C LYS A 109 -4.56 -18.35 -18.62
N ASP A 110 -5.27 -19.35 -19.11
CA ASP A 110 -5.28 -19.75 -20.52
C ASP A 110 -6.65 -19.56 -21.15
N ALA A 111 -6.66 -19.34 -22.48
CA ALA A 111 -7.87 -19.22 -23.28
C ALA A 111 -8.83 -20.43 -23.11
N ALA A 112 -8.29 -21.65 -22.96
CA ALA A 112 -9.10 -22.84 -22.72
C ALA A 112 -9.79 -22.83 -21.34
N ALA A 113 -9.14 -22.24 -20.33
CA ALA A 113 -9.69 -22.09 -18.98
C ALA A 113 -10.73 -20.97 -18.94
N THR A 114 -10.51 -19.90 -19.70
CA THR A 114 -11.34 -18.69 -19.69
C THR A 114 -12.48 -18.70 -20.71
N ALA A 115 -12.52 -19.68 -21.63
CA ALA A 115 -13.49 -19.76 -22.73
C ALA A 115 -14.96 -19.62 -22.28
N LEU A 116 -15.31 -20.11 -21.09
CA LEU A 116 -16.66 -20.01 -20.52
C LEU A 116 -17.10 -18.58 -20.18
N TYR A 117 -16.15 -17.66 -20.03
CA TYR A 117 -16.37 -16.26 -19.64
C TYR A 117 -16.27 -15.28 -20.81
N GLY A 118 -15.92 -15.78 -22.01
CA GLY A 118 -15.94 -15.02 -23.26
C GLY A 118 -14.87 -13.93 -23.37
N ALA A 119 -15.11 -12.94 -24.23
CA ALA A 119 -14.11 -11.93 -24.61
C ALA A 119 -13.60 -11.07 -23.44
N ARG A 120 -14.39 -10.89 -22.38
CA ARG A 120 -13.99 -10.14 -21.17
C ARG A 120 -12.87 -10.82 -20.38
N ALA A 121 -12.63 -12.10 -20.64
CA ALA A 121 -11.64 -12.90 -19.96
C ALA A 121 -10.29 -13.00 -20.72
N ASN A 122 -10.05 -12.10 -21.68
CA ASN A 122 -8.80 -12.07 -22.46
C ASN A 122 -7.56 -11.82 -21.58
N ALA A 123 -7.70 -11.05 -20.50
CA ALA A 123 -6.65 -10.81 -19.51
C ALA A 123 -6.60 -11.86 -18.39
N GLY A 124 -7.32 -12.98 -18.54
CA GLY A 124 -7.48 -14.01 -17.51
C GLY A 124 -8.71 -13.78 -16.62
N VAL A 125 -8.97 -14.75 -15.74
CA VAL A 125 -10.09 -14.70 -14.76
C VAL A 125 -9.57 -15.02 -13.38
N VAL A 126 -10.02 -14.24 -12.39
CA VAL A 126 -9.87 -14.53 -10.97
C VAL A 126 -11.23 -14.96 -10.45
N LEU A 127 -11.38 -16.26 -10.20
CA LEU A 127 -12.57 -16.85 -9.63
C LEU A 127 -12.40 -16.94 -8.11
N VAL A 128 -13.41 -16.48 -7.40
CA VAL A 128 -13.44 -16.43 -5.93
C VAL A 128 -14.64 -17.24 -5.47
N THR A 129 -14.39 -18.18 -4.58
CA THR A 129 -15.43 -19.00 -3.94
C THR A 129 -15.52 -18.60 -2.47
N THR A 130 -16.71 -18.24 -1.99
CA THR A 130 -16.92 -17.91 -0.57
C THR A 130 -17.19 -19.15 0.26
N LYS A 131 -16.86 -19.07 1.56
CA LYS A 131 -17.08 -20.13 2.55
C LYS A 131 -18.57 -20.45 2.65
N ARG A 132 -18.89 -21.75 2.64
CA ARG A 132 -20.26 -22.26 2.81
C ARG A 132 -20.39 -23.08 4.08
N GLY A 133 -21.62 -23.16 4.61
CA GLY A 133 -21.92 -23.97 5.78
C GLY A 133 -21.53 -25.43 5.58
N ARG A 134 -20.98 -26.06 6.62
CA ARG A 134 -20.61 -27.48 6.61
C ARG A 134 -21.62 -28.29 7.42
N VAL A 135 -21.91 -29.49 6.95
CA VAL A 135 -22.77 -30.43 7.69
C VAL A 135 -22.01 -30.90 8.92
N GLY A 136 -22.65 -30.82 10.09
CA GLY A 136 -22.05 -31.27 11.33
C GLY A 136 -22.21 -30.24 12.44
N ARG A 137 -21.15 -30.05 13.23
CA ARG A 137 -21.19 -29.17 14.40
C ARG A 137 -21.20 -27.72 13.96
N VAL A 138 -21.95 -26.91 14.71
CA VAL A 138 -21.91 -25.46 14.59
C VAL A 138 -20.53 -24.98 15.00
N GLU A 139 -19.90 -24.19 14.15
CA GLU A 139 -18.60 -23.57 14.40
C GLU A 139 -18.78 -22.06 14.45
N ILE A 140 -18.28 -21.44 15.51
CA ILE A 140 -18.25 -19.99 15.68
C ILE A 140 -16.79 -19.60 15.80
N SER A 141 -16.35 -18.69 14.94
CA SER A 141 -14.97 -18.23 14.85
C SER A 141 -14.92 -16.73 15.06
N PHE A 142 -14.02 -16.28 15.94
CA PHE A 142 -13.73 -14.88 16.16
C PHE A 142 -12.25 -14.62 15.92
N LYS A 143 -11.95 -13.61 15.12
CA LYS A 143 -10.58 -13.18 14.79
C LYS A 143 -10.46 -11.70 15.11
N ALA A 144 -9.37 -11.33 15.77
CA ALA A 144 -9.02 -9.96 16.08
C ALA A 144 -7.55 -9.74 15.75
N ASN A 145 -7.26 -8.81 14.85
CA ASN A 145 -5.91 -8.38 14.52
C ASN A 145 -5.78 -6.89 14.78
N VAL A 146 -4.70 -6.52 15.46
CA VAL A 146 -4.30 -5.12 15.67
C VAL A 146 -2.87 -4.98 15.17
N GLY A 147 -2.65 -3.99 14.31
CA GLY A 147 -1.38 -3.73 13.65
C GLY A 147 -0.91 -2.30 13.89
N LEU A 148 0.40 -2.14 14.09
CA LEU A 148 1.07 -0.85 14.10
C LEU A 148 1.92 -0.76 12.84
N ASN A 149 1.61 0.20 11.98
CA ASN A 149 2.36 0.45 10.77
C ASN A 149 3.25 1.68 10.99
N TYR A 150 4.44 1.65 10.38
CA TYR A 150 5.41 2.75 10.37
C TYR A 150 5.74 3.14 8.94
N LEU A 151 5.93 4.44 8.70
CA LEU A 151 6.38 4.90 7.40
C LEU A 151 7.82 4.40 7.15
N ARG A 152 8.01 3.70 6.04
CA ARG A 152 9.35 3.30 5.62
C ARG A 152 10.08 4.52 5.04
N LYS A 153 10.97 5.15 5.82
CA LYS A 153 11.90 6.16 5.31
C LYS A 153 12.89 5.48 4.35
N THR A 154 12.75 5.71 3.05
CA THR A 154 13.63 5.09 2.04
C THR A 154 14.78 5.98 1.61
N ASN A 155 14.67 7.29 1.85
CA ASN A 155 15.67 8.27 1.44
C ASN A 155 16.18 9.00 2.68
N GLU A 156 17.50 9.06 2.81
CA GLU A 156 18.18 9.95 3.75
C GLU A 156 18.40 11.28 3.03
N PHE A 157 17.84 12.36 3.57
CA PHE A 157 18.04 13.71 3.07
C PHE A 157 19.18 14.37 3.86
N LEU A 158 19.84 15.35 3.24
CA LEU A 158 20.79 16.20 3.94
C LEU A 158 20.07 16.96 5.06
N GLU A 159 20.70 17.06 6.21
CA GLU A 159 20.29 18.02 7.25
C GLU A 159 20.50 19.46 6.75
N ALA A 160 19.81 20.41 7.37
CA ALA A 160 19.83 21.79 6.92
C ALA A 160 21.23 22.44 7.00
N ASP A 161 22.11 22.05 7.93
CA ASP A 161 23.51 22.51 7.95
C ASP A 161 24.30 22.04 6.74
N ASP A 162 24.26 20.75 6.41
CA ASP A 162 24.96 20.21 5.26
C ASP A 162 24.44 20.86 3.97
N TYR A 163 23.11 20.99 3.86
CA TYR A 163 22.48 21.67 2.73
C TYR A 163 22.98 23.11 2.58
N LEU A 164 22.99 23.88 3.68
CA LEU A 164 23.49 25.25 3.71
C LEU A 164 24.98 25.31 3.39
N TYR A 165 25.79 24.43 3.96
CA TYR A 165 27.23 24.38 3.74
C TYR A 165 27.55 24.17 2.26
N TYR A 166 26.99 23.12 1.65
CA TYR A 166 27.31 22.75 0.27
C TYR A 166 26.75 23.76 -0.74
N LEU A 167 25.51 24.24 -0.58
CA LEU A 167 24.94 25.19 -1.54
C LEU A 167 25.55 26.58 -1.45
N ARG A 168 25.92 27.06 -0.25
CA ARG A 168 26.63 28.33 -0.13
C ARG A 168 28.01 28.26 -0.74
N LEU A 169 28.72 27.14 -0.55
CA LEU A 169 30.01 26.88 -1.20
C LEU A 169 29.89 26.79 -2.73
N ALA A 170 28.84 26.13 -3.24
CA ALA A 170 28.58 26.03 -4.67
C ALA A 170 28.24 27.39 -5.30
N SER A 171 27.39 28.19 -4.64
CA SER A 171 27.05 29.56 -5.08
C SER A 171 28.27 30.48 -5.08
N TYR A 172 29.13 30.41 -4.06
CA TYR A 172 30.39 31.14 -4.03
C TYR A 172 31.33 30.71 -5.18
N ARG A 173 31.54 29.40 -5.37
CA ARG A 173 32.45 28.87 -6.41
C ARG A 173 31.96 29.12 -7.84
N SER A 174 30.66 29.20 -8.05
CA SER A 174 30.06 29.53 -9.36
C SER A 174 30.03 31.04 -9.64
N GLY A 175 30.39 31.88 -8.68
CA GLY A 175 30.34 33.34 -8.81
C GLY A 175 28.96 33.96 -8.56
N ASN A 176 27.94 33.16 -8.22
CA ASN A 176 26.62 33.65 -7.85
C ASN A 176 26.57 34.11 -6.38
N ILE A 177 27.35 35.15 -6.07
CA ILE A 177 27.50 35.66 -4.70
C ILE A 177 26.21 36.35 -4.23
N ALA A 178 25.43 36.95 -5.14
CA ALA A 178 24.17 37.63 -4.80
C ALA A 178 23.15 36.70 -4.13
N ALA A 179 23.12 35.42 -4.52
CA ALA A 179 22.22 34.43 -3.91
C ALA A 179 22.54 34.13 -2.44
N LEU A 180 23.75 34.43 -1.96
CA LEU A 180 24.15 34.19 -0.57
C LEU A 180 23.50 35.17 0.42
N SER A 181 23.15 36.38 -0.04
CA SER A 181 22.53 37.45 0.73
C SER A 181 21.06 37.69 0.38
N ALA A 182 20.54 37.08 -0.68
CA ALA A 182 19.13 37.17 -1.04
C ALA A 182 18.26 36.36 -0.07
N ALA A 183 16.96 36.65 -0.03
CA ALA A 183 15.97 35.75 0.55
C ALA A 183 15.91 34.45 -0.27
N GLY A 184 15.90 33.30 0.40
CA GLY A 184 15.97 32.00 -0.26
C GLY A 184 16.39 30.87 0.67
N PRO A 185 16.40 29.63 0.13
CA PRO A 185 16.61 28.41 0.92
C PRO A 185 18.02 28.28 1.51
N PHE A 186 19.02 28.98 0.95
CA PHE A 186 20.38 29.01 1.47
C PHE A 186 20.96 30.43 1.62
N GLY A 187 20.15 31.44 1.33
CA GLY A 187 20.51 32.85 1.45
C GLY A 187 20.15 33.39 2.83
N THR A 188 20.84 34.43 3.28
CA THR A 188 20.63 35.01 4.63
C THR A 188 19.75 36.26 4.64
N GLY A 189 19.11 36.59 3.51
CA GLY A 189 18.21 37.75 3.38
C GLY A 189 16.78 37.50 3.85
N ASN A 190 16.52 36.38 4.53
CA ASN A 190 15.18 36.04 5.02
C ASN A 190 14.81 36.88 6.25
N VAL A 191 13.53 37.19 6.40
CA VAL A 191 12.98 38.05 7.44
C VAL A 191 11.88 37.30 8.18
N LEU A 192 12.13 37.00 9.46
CA LEU A 192 11.20 36.21 10.28
C LEU A 192 9.80 36.84 10.40
N SER A 193 9.73 38.17 10.51
CA SER A 193 8.46 38.88 10.67
C SER A 193 7.66 39.02 9.38
N ALA A 194 8.23 38.63 8.23
CA ALA A 194 7.53 38.68 6.96
C ALA A 194 6.52 37.53 6.84
N ASP A 195 5.34 37.82 6.32
CA ASP A 195 4.33 36.81 6.01
C ASP A 195 4.74 36.04 4.75
N GLY A 196 5.16 34.78 4.92
CA GLY A 196 5.58 33.91 3.81
C GLY A 196 4.52 33.68 2.73
N ASN A 197 3.23 33.93 3.02
CA ASN A 197 2.16 33.88 2.01
C ASN A 197 2.07 35.16 1.17
N LYS A 198 2.78 36.23 1.54
CA LYS A 198 2.78 37.54 0.87
C LYS A 198 4.14 38.00 0.39
N SER A 199 5.23 37.55 1.04
CA SER A 199 6.60 37.90 0.68
C SER A 199 7.51 36.67 0.68
N ALA A 200 8.38 36.58 -0.33
CA ALA A 200 9.39 35.53 -0.41
C ALA A 200 10.41 35.57 0.75
N GLU A 201 10.55 36.73 1.40
CA GLU A 201 11.44 36.92 2.56
C GLU A 201 11.00 36.13 3.79
N GLY A 202 9.70 35.81 3.91
CA GLY A 202 9.13 35.08 5.04
C GLY A 202 9.01 33.57 4.82
N VAL A 203 9.54 33.05 3.70
CA VAL A 203 9.36 31.63 3.32
C VAL A 203 10.42 30.72 3.94
N TYR A 204 11.66 31.20 4.07
CA TYR A 204 12.80 30.39 4.51
C TYR A 204 13.36 30.89 5.85
N SER A 205 13.99 29.98 6.59
CA SER A 205 14.52 30.23 7.93
C SER A 205 15.98 30.73 8.03
N PRO A 206 16.89 30.52 7.06
CA PRO A 206 18.29 30.91 7.23
C PRO A 206 18.50 32.42 7.34
N MET A 207 19.18 32.86 8.39
CA MET A 207 19.51 34.26 8.63
C MET A 207 20.80 34.39 9.42
N PHE A 208 21.50 35.52 9.34
CA PHE A 208 22.64 35.74 10.23
C PHE A 208 22.17 35.93 11.68
N LEU A 209 22.92 35.38 12.64
CA LEU A 209 22.68 35.60 14.06
C LEU A 209 22.84 37.10 14.40
N SER A 210 21.87 37.65 15.12
CA SER A 210 21.85 39.00 15.67
C SER A 210 21.20 38.98 17.07
N ASP A 211 21.35 40.07 17.82
CA ASP A 211 20.70 40.18 19.14
C ASP A 211 19.16 40.09 19.04
N GLU A 212 18.59 40.52 17.91
CA GLU A 212 17.16 40.50 17.65
C GLU A 212 16.61 39.08 17.45
N ASN A 213 17.40 38.16 16.89
CA ASN A 213 16.95 36.79 16.57
C ASN A 213 17.61 35.70 17.43
N ALA A 214 18.55 36.06 18.31
CA ALA A 214 19.24 35.12 19.21
C ALA A 214 18.29 34.31 20.11
N TYR A 215 17.10 34.84 20.40
CA TYR A 215 16.07 34.11 21.16
C TYR A 215 15.58 32.84 20.45
N LEU A 216 15.69 32.75 19.12
CA LEU A 216 15.26 31.60 18.32
C LEU A 216 16.07 30.34 18.62
N LEU A 217 17.34 30.49 19.03
CA LEU A 217 18.17 29.36 19.46
C LEU A 217 17.56 28.65 20.67
N LYS A 218 16.86 29.38 21.54
CA LYS A 218 16.11 28.80 22.68
C LYS A 218 14.78 28.17 22.25
N GLN A 219 14.32 28.43 21.03
CA GLN A 219 13.10 27.89 20.43
C GLN A 219 13.35 26.73 19.47
N GLY A 220 14.58 26.20 19.43
CA GLY A 220 14.94 25.02 18.63
C GLY A 220 15.60 25.31 17.29
N TYR A 221 15.89 26.59 16.98
CA TYR A 221 16.76 26.89 15.83
C TYR A 221 18.17 26.35 16.08
N LYS A 222 18.77 25.78 15.04
CA LYS A 222 20.18 25.38 15.01
C LYS A 222 21.04 26.54 14.49
N SER A 223 22.34 26.42 14.64
CA SER A 223 23.31 27.39 14.15
C SER A 223 24.53 26.72 13.52
N MET A 224 25.09 27.34 12.48
CA MET A 224 26.33 26.92 11.85
C MET A 224 27.23 28.11 11.55
N ILE A 225 28.53 27.86 11.38
CA ILE A 225 29.46 28.86 10.86
C ILE A 225 29.33 28.87 9.33
N ASP A 226 29.07 30.05 8.76
CA ASP A 226 29.04 30.23 7.32
C ASP A 226 30.44 29.99 6.72
N PRO A 227 30.61 29.00 5.81
CA PRO A 227 31.91 28.72 5.21
C PRO A 227 32.45 29.86 4.34
N ILE A 228 31.60 30.82 3.97
CA ILE A 228 31.98 31.94 3.10
C ILE A 228 32.39 33.18 3.90
N THR A 229 31.58 33.57 4.89
CA THR A 229 31.78 34.84 5.61
C THR A 229 32.35 34.67 7.02
N GLY A 230 32.37 33.46 7.57
CA GLY A 230 32.74 33.18 8.97
C GLY A 230 31.72 33.65 10.00
N LYS A 231 30.61 34.25 9.58
CA LYS A 231 29.51 34.65 10.48
C LYS A 231 28.65 33.45 10.85
N THR A 232 27.96 33.52 11.98
CA THR A 232 27.01 32.49 12.38
C THR A 232 25.68 32.67 11.64
N ILE A 233 25.23 31.61 11.00
CA ILE A 233 23.88 31.49 10.42
C ILE A 233 23.03 30.70 11.41
N ILE A 234 21.82 31.17 11.68
CA ILE A 234 20.78 30.40 12.36
C ILE A 234 19.72 29.94 11.37
N TYR A 235 19.15 28.76 11.60
CA TYR A 235 18.17 28.14 10.72
C TYR A 235 17.30 27.17 11.52
N SER A 236 16.10 26.89 11.00
CA SER A 236 15.24 25.82 11.51
C SER A 236 15.50 24.54 10.73
N GLU A 237 15.70 23.43 11.41
CA GLU A 237 15.62 22.10 10.80
C GLU A 237 14.15 21.81 10.50
N PHE A 238 13.85 21.44 9.25
CA PHE A 238 12.48 21.09 8.86
C PHE A 238 12.50 20.09 7.73
N THR A 239 11.84 18.95 7.94
CA THR A 239 11.56 17.99 6.88
C THR A 239 10.07 18.07 6.54
N ALA A 240 9.73 18.17 5.26
CA ALA A 240 8.34 18.17 4.82
C ALA A 240 7.56 16.92 5.27
N SER A 241 8.26 15.79 5.46
CA SER A 241 7.67 14.58 6.03
C SER A 241 7.14 14.82 7.45
N ASP A 242 7.86 15.53 8.30
CA ASP A 242 7.51 15.64 9.72
C ASP A 242 6.19 16.40 9.94
N ALA A 243 5.79 17.22 8.95
CA ALA A 243 4.51 17.92 8.95
C ALA A 243 3.39 17.22 8.15
N SER A 244 3.74 16.32 7.24
CA SER A 244 2.79 15.78 6.25
C SER A 244 2.41 14.32 6.47
N VAL A 245 3.17 13.59 7.30
CA VAL A 245 2.91 12.18 7.61
C VAL A 245 2.90 11.93 9.10
N ARG A 246 2.09 10.96 9.51
CA ARG A 246 2.04 10.43 10.87
C ARG A 246 3.12 9.37 11.03
N ASP A 247 3.79 9.36 12.18
CA ASP A 247 4.82 8.35 12.46
C ASP A 247 4.24 6.95 12.70
N LEU A 248 2.99 6.90 13.18
CA LEU A 248 2.30 5.68 13.56
C LEU A 248 0.89 5.65 12.98
N ALA A 249 0.58 4.57 12.27
CA ALA A 249 -0.76 4.26 11.81
C ALA A 249 -1.26 2.98 12.47
N LEU A 250 -2.47 3.02 13.03
CA LEU A 250 -3.13 1.86 13.61
C LEU A 250 -3.99 1.16 12.54
N THR A 251 -3.89 -0.16 12.50
CA THR A 251 -4.82 -1.03 11.77
C THR A 251 -5.58 -1.91 12.75
N GLN A 252 -6.89 -2.04 12.54
CA GLN A 252 -7.78 -2.87 13.32
C GLN A 252 -8.62 -3.74 12.37
N ASP A 253 -8.66 -5.03 12.63
CA ASP A 253 -9.41 -6.00 11.82
C ASP A 253 -10.08 -7.02 12.74
N TYR A 254 -11.41 -6.96 12.82
CA TYR A 254 -12.23 -7.83 13.66
C TYR A 254 -13.22 -8.59 12.80
N ASN A 255 -13.29 -9.90 12.97
CA ASN A 255 -14.20 -10.75 12.22
C ASN A 255 -14.87 -11.77 13.14
N ILE A 256 -16.16 -11.93 12.98
CA ILE A 256 -16.93 -13.01 13.58
C ILE A 256 -17.66 -13.77 12.48
N SER A 257 -17.60 -15.10 12.52
CA SER A 257 -18.37 -15.94 11.61
C SER A 257 -19.01 -17.11 12.34
N ALA A 258 -20.15 -17.54 11.83
CA ALA A 258 -20.89 -18.71 12.28
C ALA A 258 -21.21 -19.59 11.08
N SER A 259 -20.87 -20.87 11.18
CA SER A 259 -21.15 -21.85 10.13
C SER A 259 -21.77 -23.10 10.72
N GLY A 260 -22.62 -23.75 9.95
CA GLY A 260 -23.24 -25.01 10.34
C GLY A 260 -24.19 -25.54 9.29
N GLY A 261 -24.77 -26.70 9.58
CA GLY A 261 -25.70 -27.33 8.68
C GLY A 261 -26.02 -28.76 9.05
N ASN A 262 -27.10 -29.25 8.47
CA ASN A 262 -27.52 -30.64 8.51
C ASN A 262 -27.75 -31.14 7.07
N ASP A 263 -28.31 -32.35 6.94
CA ASP A 263 -28.54 -32.97 5.63
C ASP A 263 -29.57 -32.23 4.76
N ARG A 264 -30.35 -31.31 5.34
CA ARG A 264 -31.40 -30.56 4.65
C ARG A 264 -30.99 -29.13 4.29
N GLY A 265 -29.99 -28.58 4.96
CA GLY A 265 -29.62 -27.17 4.78
C GLY A 265 -28.30 -26.83 5.44
N ARG A 266 -27.61 -25.86 4.85
CA ARG A 266 -26.32 -25.35 5.28
C ARG A 266 -26.41 -23.83 5.39
N TYR A 267 -25.74 -23.25 6.37
CA TYR A 267 -25.68 -21.82 6.56
C TYR A 267 -24.26 -21.36 6.89
N TYR A 268 -23.93 -20.16 6.42
CA TYR A 268 -22.73 -19.42 6.77
C TYR A 268 -23.13 -17.96 6.91
N ALA A 269 -22.67 -17.32 7.98
CA ALA A 269 -22.86 -15.89 8.20
C ALA A 269 -21.58 -15.31 8.81
N SER A 270 -21.21 -14.11 8.38
CA SER A 270 -20.03 -13.40 8.86
C SER A 270 -20.33 -11.92 9.04
N LEU A 271 -19.62 -11.29 9.96
CA LEU A 271 -19.56 -9.85 10.16
C LEU A 271 -18.10 -9.47 10.36
N GLY A 272 -17.65 -8.49 9.59
CA GLY A 272 -16.29 -7.96 9.63
C GLY A 272 -16.29 -6.46 9.87
N TYR A 273 -15.28 -5.99 10.59
CA TYR A 273 -14.93 -4.58 10.73
C TYR A 273 -13.45 -4.42 10.43
N TYR A 274 -13.13 -3.55 9.49
CA TYR A 274 -11.76 -3.22 9.11
C TYR A 274 -11.58 -1.70 9.13
N ASP A 275 -10.55 -1.24 9.81
CA ASP A 275 -10.13 0.17 9.85
C ASP A 275 -8.61 0.27 9.77
N GLU A 276 -8.13 1.08 8.84
CA GLU A 276 -6.71 1.31 8.60
C GLU A 276 -6.48 2.80 8.40
N SER A 277 -5.72 3.39 9.31
CA SER A 277 -5.29 4.79 9.17
C SER A 277 -4.16 4.91 8.16
N GLY A 278 -4.21 5.94 7.33
CA GLY A 278 -3.06 6.33 6.49
C GLY A 278 -1.96 7.00 7.31
N PHE A 279 -0.76 6.99 6.75
CA PHE A 279 0.35 7.83 7.21
C PHE A 279 0.17 9.26 6.74
#